data_AF-A0A8S1ET49-F1
#
_entry.id   AF-A0A8S1ET49-F1
#
_cell.length_a   1.000
_cell.length_b   1.000
_cell.length_c   1.000
_cell.angle_alpha   90.00
_cell.angle_beta   90.00
_cell.angle_gamma   90.00
#
_symmetry.space_group_name_H-M   'P 1'
#
loop_
_entity.id
_entity.type
_entity.pdbx_description
1 polymer ?
#
loop_
_entity_poly.entity_id
_entity_poly.type
_entity_poly.pdbx_seq_one_letter_code
_entity_poly.pdbx_strand_id
1 'polypeptide(L)'
;MLILMYKCPRYFQKYRILLILHVFGNFSFDLFMSFFWNPIFILPYMIACTTGIAWQYPFEMFLLFIINIIYTGIVILHMFEYRMKASLAPCQNGPKLVEISQILIKIGCVLAILLVLYCRDIFANSAINQKFNGTPPVEAFCPQCILLVDFNFIPCAFLFFLSSMLVAHASLLIVYCALNCYASLQKLKSRVSPRTHELQRQFLRGLLIQMSVHFALLGLPTMLLVVATWHQFVYSNWTHLIHFFTILISAQGGISTTVMLISTKPLLRNLLQKLKRNTSTTSDLVIINVS
;
A
#
# COMPACT_ATOMS: atom_id res chain seq x y z
N MET A 1 -23.42 -0.91 -8.45
CA MET A 1 -23.58 -1.18 -7.00
C MET A 1 -24.85 -1.97 -6.67
N LEU A 2 -26.06 -1.55 -7.10
CA LEU A 2 -27.30 -2.32 -6.89
C LEU A 2 -27.24 -3.75 -7.47
N ILE A 3 -26.68 -3.91 -8.68
CA ILE A 3 -26.49 -5.24 -9.29
C ILE A 3 -25.48 -6.10 -8.51
N LEU A 4 -24.42 -5.53 -7.91
CA LEU A 4 -23.46 -6.27 -7.08
C LEU A 4 -23.98 -6.57 -5.68
N MET A 5 -24.75 -5.65 -5.10
CA MET A 5 -25.44 -5.84 -3.82
C MET A 5 -26.51 -6.93 -3.91
N TYR A 6 -27.21 -7.03 -5.05
CA TYR A 6 -28.29 -8.00 -5.24
C TYR A 6 -27.87 -9.32 -5.92
N LYS A 7 -26.96 -9.32 -6.90
CA LYS A 7 -26.51 -10.57 -7.58
C LYS A 7 -25.34 -11.27 -6.90
N CYS A 8 -24.47 -10.56 -6.18
CA CYS A 8 -23.25 -11.15 -5.58
C CYS A 8 -22.89 -10.54 -4.20
N PRO A 9 -23.76 -10.67 -3.18
CA PRO A 9 -23.57 -10.07 -1.86
C PRO A 9 -22.24 -10.47 -1.20
N ARG A 10 -21.80 -11.73 -1.40
CA ARG A 10 -20.53 -12.25 -0.86
C ARG A 10 -19.29 -11.49 -1.37
N TYR A 11 -19.25 -11.10 -2.64
CA TYR A 11 -18.11 -10.35 -3.21
C TYR A 11 -18.03 -8.93 -2.68
N PHE A 12 -19.20 -8.30 -2.49
CA PHE A 12 -19.27 -6.94 -1.97
C PHE A 12 -18.92 -6.86 -0.48
N GLN A 13 -19.32 -7.87 0.32
CA GLN A 13 -18.94 -7.96 1.73
C GLN A 13 -17.42 -8.13 1.90
N LYS A 14 -16.78 -9.01 1.11
CA LYS A 14 -15.32 -9.17 1.12
C LYS A 14 -14.59 -7.88 0.74
N TYR A 15 -15.06 -7.17 -0.28
CA TYR A 15 -14.48 -5.88 -0.66
C TYR A 15 -14.58 -4.83 0.47
N ARG A 16 -15.70 -4.78 1.20
CA ARG A 16 -15.85 -3.88 2.35
C ARG A 16 -14.86 -4.20 3.47
N ILE A 17 -14.66 -5.48 3.78
CA ILE A 17 -13.68 -5.92 4.77
C ILE A 17 -12.28 -5.48 4.34
N LEU A 18 -11.90 -5.69 3.08
CA LEU A 18 -10.61 -5.23 2.55
C LEU A 18 -10.44 -3.71 2.65
N LEU A 19 -11.50 -2.93 2.40
CA LEU A 19 -11.47 -1.48 2.55
C LEU A 19 -11.23 -1.06 4.00
N ILE A 20 -11.88 -1.72 4.97
CA ILE A 20 -11.70 -1.46 6.40
C ILE A 20 -10.28 -1.85 6.82
N LEU A 21 -9.80 -3.01 6.39
CA LEU A 21 -8.44 -3.48 6.64
C LEU A 21 -7.38 -2.55 6.05
N HIS A 22 -7.65 -1.96 4.88
CA HIS A 22 -6.80 -0.96 4.26
C HIS A 22 -6.70 0.32 5.11
N VAL A 23 -7.85 0.85 5.55
CA VAL A 23 -7.89 2.05 6.43
C VAL A 23 -7.18 1.79 7.74
N PHE A 24 -7.53 0.69 8.41
CA PHE A 24 -6.97 0.37 9.71
C PHE A 24 -5.47 0.09 9.63
N GLY A 25 -5.03 -0.64 8.59
CA GLY A 25 -3.62 -0.91 8.36
C GLY A 25 -2.83 0.37 8.07
N ASN A 26 -3.35 1.25 7.22
CA ASN A 26 -2.72 2.54 6.94
C ASN A 26 -2.61 3.42 8.18
N PHE A 27 -3.67 3.48 9.00
CA PHE A 27 -3.63 4.22 10.26
C PHE A 27 -2.62 3.63 11.24
N SER A 28 -2.57 2.31 11.34
CA SER A 28 -1.58 1.60 12.17
C SER A 28 -0.16 1.86 11.66
N PHE A 29 0.02 1.95 10.34
CA PHE A 29 1.30 2.24 9.73
C PHE A 29 1.80 3.66 10.06
N ASP A 30 0.92 4.66 10.01
CA ASP A 30 1.27 6.03 10.40
C ASP A 30 1.67 6.13 11.88
N LEU A 31 0.93 5.44 12.77
CA LEU A 31 1.28 5.37 14.19
C LEU A 31 2.65 4.71 14.39
N PHE A 32 2.90 3.61 13.67
CA PHE A 32 4.19 2.92 13.68
C PHE A 32 5.32 3.86 13.23
N MET A 33 5.17 4.52 12.08
CA MET A 33 6.19 5.41 11.53
C MET A 33 6.43 6.64 12.42
N SER A 34 5.40 7.18 13.07
CA SER A 34 5.48 8.43 13.83
C SER A 34 5.95 8.25 15.27
N PHE A 35 5.50 7.19 15.95
CA PHE A 35 5.77 7.00 17.39
C PHE A 35 6.77 5.89 17.68
N PHE A 36 6.66 4.76 16.99
CA PHE A 36 7.45 3.57 17.32
C PHE A 36 8.81 3.59 16.64
N TRP A 37 8.84 3.79 15.32
CA TRP A 37 10.09 3.80 14.56
C TRP A 37 10.70 5.21 14.51
N ASN A 38 9.93 6.22 14.08
CA ASN A 38 10.41 7.58 13.82
C ASN A 38 11.82 7.60 13.19
N PRO A 39 11.95 7.06 11.96
CA PRO A 39 13.26 6.83 11.36
C PRO A 39 13.92 8.12 10.89
N ILE A 40 15.23 8.21 11.05
CA ILE A 40 16.09 9.23 10.45
C ILE A 40 17.04 8.53 9.50
N PHE A 41 17.04 8.95 8.23
CA PHE A 41 17.93 8.40 7.22
C PHE A 41 19.12 9.33 7.01
N ILE A 42 20.33 8.78 7.09
CA ILE A 42 21.59 9.50 6.98
C ILE A 42 22.27 9.11 5.67
N LEU A 43 22.46 10.10 4.80
CA LEU A 43 23.19 9.98 3.54
C LEU A 43 24.69 10.24 3.74
N PRO A 44 25.54 9.78 2.81
CA PRO A 44 25.25 8.93 1.64
C PRO A 44 25.21 7.43 1.98
N TYR A 45 25.46 7.07 3.23
CA TYR A 45 25.67 5.68 3.64
C TYR A 45 24.39 4.90 3.88
N MET A 46 23.24 5.58 3.88
CA MET A 46 21.90 5.00 4.04
C MET A 46 21.78 4.23 5.34
N ILE A 47 22.23 4.91 6.38
CA ILE A 47 22.04 4.48 7.76
C ILE A 47 20.64 4.94 8.16
N ALA A 48 19.83 4.03 8.70
CA ALA A 48 18.54 4.35 9.28
C ALA A 48 18.62 4.25 10.80
N CYS A 49 18.36 5.36 11.47
CA CYS A 49 18.37 5.48 12.92
C CYS A 49 16.94 5.55 13.44
N THR A 50 16.66 4.81 14.51
CA THR A 50 15.36 4.79 15.17
C THR A 50 15.37 5.77 16.33
N THR A 51 14.48 6.77 16.28
CA THR A 51 14.36 7.77 17.37
C THR A 51 13.04 7.66 18.14
N GLY A 52 12.19 6.70 17.77
CA GLY A 52 10.91 6.46 18.44
C GLY A 52 11.05 5.65 19.73
N ILE A 53 9.90 5.21 20.25
CA ILE A 53 9.79 4.43 21.50
C ILE A 53 10.62 3.14 21.43
N ALA A 54 10.70 2.52 20.25
CA ALA A 54 11.38 1.24 20.04
C ALA A 54 12.83 1.40 19.55
N TRP A 55 13.51 2.48 19.97
CA TRP A 55 14.89 2.82 19.57
C TRP A 55 15.92 1.70 19.75
N GLN A 56 15.68 0.76 20.67
CA GLN A 56 16.56 -0.39 20.93
C GLN A 56 16.51 -1.48 19.84
N TYR A 57 15.53 -1.42 18.94
CA TYR A 57 15.23 -2.49 17.98
C TYR A 57 15.19 -1.98 16.53
N PRO A 58 16.25 -1.31 16.02
CA PRO A 58 16.21 -0.65 14.72
C PRO A 58 16.02 -1.62 13.55
N PHE A 59 16.62 -2.82 13.62
CA PHE A 59 16.44 -3.86 12.62
C PHE A 59 14.98 -4.37 12.59
N GLU A 60 14.40 -4.66 13.76
CA GLU A 60 13.02 -5.13 13.87
C GLU A 60 12.04 -4.07 13.37
N MET A 61 12.29 -2.79 13.66
CA MET A 61 11.48 -1.70 13.12
C MET A 61 11.59 -1.63 11.59
N PHE A 62 12.79 -1.75 11.02
CA PHE A 62 12.94 -1.79 9.56
C PHE A 62 12.24 -3.01 8.93
N LEU A 63 12.30 -4.17 9.56
CA LEU A 63 11.57 -5.35 9.11
C LEU A 63 10.05 -5.13 9.16
N LEU A 64 9.53 -4.55 10.23
CA LEU A 64 8.11 -4.19 10.36
C LEU A 64 7.68 -3.18 9.29
N PHE A 65 8.53 -2.22 8.94
CA PHE A 65 8.29 -1.29 7.83
C PHE A 65 8.11 -2.03 6.50
N ILE A 66 9.02 -2.96 6.17
CA ILE A 66 8.92 -3.78 4.95
C ILE A 66 7.63 -4.61 4.94
N ILE A 67 7.28 -5.22 6.08
CA ILE A 67 6.04 -5.99 6.23
C ILE A 67 4.81 -5.10 6.01
N ASN A 68 4.79 -3.87 6.52
CA ASN A 68 3.68 -2.93 6.32
C ASN A 68 3.54 -2.48 4.86
N ILE A 69 4.64 -2.27 4.14
CA ILE A 69 4.62 -1.98 2.69
C ILE A 69 4.04 -3.18 1.93
N ILE A 70 4.51 -4.39 2.22
CA ILE A 70 4.01 -5.62 1.59
C ILE A 70 2.52 -5.80 1.86
N TYR A 71 2.09 -5.63 3.12
CA TYR A 71 0.68 -5.70 3.52
C TYR A 71 -0.17 -4.70 2.72
N THR A 72 0.26 -3.43 2.66
CA THR A 72 -0.44 -2.37 1.90
C THR A 72 -0.55 -2.74 0.43
N GLY A 73 0.54 -3.21 -0.19
CA GLY A 73 0.56 -3.65 -1.58
C GLY A 73 -0.40 -4.82 -1.85
N ILE A 74 -0.40 -5.85 -1.00
CA ILE A 74 -1.29 -7.03 -1.13
C ILE A 74 -2.76 -6.62 -0.99
N VAL A 75 -3.09 -5.74 -0.04
CA VAL A 75 -4.47 -5.27 0.14
C VAL A 75 -4.95 -4.49 -1.08
N ILE A 76 -4.12 -3.59 -1.63
CA ILE A 76 -4.45 -2.84 -2.85
C ILE A 76 -4.66 -3.80 -4.04
N LEU A 77 -3.75 -4.77 -4.24
CA LEU A 77 -3.86 -5.78 -5.28
C LEU A 77 -5.18 -6.55 -5.21
N HIS A 78 -5.57 -7.01 -4.02
CA HIS A 78 -6.85 -7.69 -3.82
C HIS A 78 -8.02 -6.75 -4.08
N MET A 79 -7.97 -5.47 -3.67
CA MET A 79 -9.04 -4.51 -3.98
C MET A 79 -9.26 -4.36 -5.49
N PHE A 80 -8.20 -4.30 -6.30
CA PHE A 80 -8.30 -4.27 -7.76
C PHE A 80 -8.84 -5.58 -8.35
N GLU A 81 -8.37 -6.72 -7.86
CA GLU A 81 -8.84 -8.04 -8.30
C GLU A 81 -10.35 -8.23 -8.04
N TYR A 82 -10.81 -7.97 -6.82
CA TYR A 82 -12.23 -8.09 -6.47
C TYR A 82 -13.09 -7.18 -7.35
N ARG A 83 -12.58 -6.01 -7.74
CA ARG A 83 -13.28 -5.09 -8.64
C ARG A 83 -13.33 -5.56 -10.08
N MET A 84 -12.23 -6.10 -10.58
CA MET A 84 -12.18 -6.72 -11.90
C MET A 84 -13.14 -7.92 -11.97
N LYS A 85 -13.10 -8.84 -11.00
CA LYS A 85 -14.03 -9.98 -10.90
C LYS A 85 -15.49 -9.52 -10.84
N ALA A 86 -15.77 -8.45 -10.08
CA ALA A 86 -17.10 -7.85 -10.00
C ALA A 86 -17.58 -7.20 -11.33
N SER A 87 -16.67 -6.83 -12.23
CA SER A 87 -16.96 -6.14 -13.49
C SER A 87 -17.03 -7.08 -14.69
N LEU A 88 -16.34 -8.23 -14.65
CA LEU A 88 -16.25 -9.22 -15.74
C LEU A 88 -17.48 -10.15 -15.89
N ALA A 89 -18.65 -9.73 -15.42
CA ALA A 89 -19.88 -10.50 -15.21
C ALA A 89 -19.99 -11.14 -13.81
N PRO A 90 -21.17 -11.05 -13.17
CA PRO A 90 -21.38 -11.66 -11.86
C PRO A 90 -21.25 -13.18 -12.01
N CYS A 91 -20.30 -13.79 -11.27
CA CYS A 91 -20.11 -15.24 -11.12
C CYS A 91 -19.24 -15.99 -12.16
N GLN A 92 -18.35 -15.33 -12.90
CA GLN A 92 -17.25 -16.04 -13.58
C GLN A 92 -15.96 -16.00 -12.75
N ASN A 93 -15.17 -17.08 -12.83
CA ASN A 93 -13.83 -17.09 -12.26
C ASN A 93 -13.00 -15.98 -12.91
N GLY A 94 -12.18 -15.30 -12.11
CA GLY A 94 -11.29 -14.26 -12.62
C GLY A 94 -10.28 -14.85 -13.62
N PRO A 95 -9.54 -13.99 -14.33
CA PRO A 95 -8.47 -14.48 -15.19
C PRO A 95 -7.49 -15.32 -14.36
N LYS A 96 -7.28 -16.59 -14.74
CA LYS A 96 -6.31 -17.48 -14.05
C LYS A 96 -4.93 -16.83 -13.91
N LEU A 97 -4.54 -16.02 -14.90
CA LEU A 97 -3.31 -15.23 -14.90
C LEU A 97 -3.18 -14.37 -13.62
N VAL A 98 -4.26 -13.70 -13.19
CA VAL A 98 -4.24 -12.81 -12.03
C VAL A 98 -4.05 -13.60 -10.75
N GLU A 99 -4.70 -14.75 -10.64
CA GLU A 99 -4.57 -15.63 -9.47
C GLU A 99 -3.16 -16.19 -9.36
N ILE A 100 -2.58 -16.66 -10.48
CA ILE A 100 -1.19 -17.13 -10.54
C ILE A 100 -0.21 -16.00 -10.19
N SER A 101 -0.34 -14.83 -10.81
CA SER A 101 0.53 -13.69 -10.52
C SER A 101 0.48 -13.27 -9.05
N GLN A 102 -0.69 -13.31 -8.41
CA GLN A 102 -0.79 -13.02 -6.97
C GLN A 102 -0.09 -14.06 -6.11
N ILE A 103 -0.18 -15.34 -6.45
CA ILE A 103 0.55 -16.40 -5.74
C ILE A 103 2.06 -16.17 -5.88
N LEU A 104 2.54 -15.87 -7.08
CA LEU A 104 3.95 -15.56 -7.32
C LEU A 104 4.42 -14.33 -6.52
N ILE A 105 3.61 -13.26 -6.48
CA ILE A 105 3.92 -12.07 -5.68
C ILE A 105 4.00 -12.44 -4.19
N LYS A 106 3.05 -13.22 -3.66
CA LYS A 106 3.05 -13.64 -2.25
C LYS A 106 4.28 -14.49 -1.89
N ILE A 107 4.62 -15.47 -2.74
CA ILE A 107 5.83 -16.29 -2.58
C ILE A 107 7.07 -15.40 -2.59
N GLY A 108 7.15 -14.46 -3.54
CA GLY A 108 8.25 -13.52 -3.63
C GLY A 108 8.35 -12.60 -2.41
N CYS A 109 7.23 -12.13 -1.86
CA CYS A 109 7.21 -11.35 -0.62
C CYS A 109 7.74 -12.16 0.57
N VAL A 110 7.37 -13.43 0.70
CA VAL A 110 7.92 -14.32 1.74
C VAL A 110 9.43 -14.49 1.55
N LEU A 111 9.89 -14.73 0.32
CA LEU A 111 11.30 -14.85 0.02
C LEU A 111 12.08 -13.56 0.35
N ALA A 112 11.51 -12.39 0.03
CA ALA A 112 12.11 -11.11 0.37
C ALA A 112 12.25 -10.91 1.88
N ILE A 113 11.22 -11.28 2.66
CA ILE A 113 11.28 -11.23 4.14
C ILE A 113 12.35 -12.17 4.69
N LEU A 114 12.42 -13.41 4.21
CA LEU A 114 13.46 -14.37 4.62
C LEU A 114 14.86 -13.86 4.30
N LEU A 115 15.02 -13.17 3.18
CA LEU A 115 16.29 -12.60 2.77
C LEU A 115 16.68 -11.37 3.60
N VAL A 116 15.72 -10.51 3.99
CA VAL A 116 15.97 -9.44 4.97
C VAL A 116 16.44 -10.03 6.31
N LEU A 117 15.81 -11.11 6.78
CA LEU A 117 16.21 -11.81 7.99
C LEU A 117 17.61 -12.42 7.86
N TYR A 118 17.95 -13.00 6.72
CA TYR A 118 19.28 -13.49 6.43
C TYR A 118 20.33 -12.37 6.45
N CYS A 119 19.98 -11.17 5.97
CA CYS A 119 20.87 -10.01 5.98
C CYS A 119 20.96 -9.30 7.35
N ARG A 120 20.37 -9.83 8.43
CA ARG A 120 20.32 -9.18 9.75
C ARG A 120 21.70 -8.80 10.27
N ASP A 121 22.64 -9.74 10.31
CA ASP A 121 23.97 -9.53 10.90
C ASP A 121 24.80 -8.50 10.11
N ILE A 122 24.48 -8.35 8.83
CA ILE A 122 25.15 -7.44 7.89
C ILE A 122 24.64 -6.02 8.10
N PHE A 123 23.33 -5.88 8.30
CA PHE A 123 22.72 -4.61 8.68
C PHE A 123 23.09 -4.18 10.10
N ALA A 124 23.44 -5.14 10.96
CA ALA A 124 23.75 -4.91 12.37
C ALA A 124 25.22 -4.56 12.64
N ASN A 125 26.23 -5.27 12.08
CA ASN A 125 27.61 -5.10 12.56
C ASN A 125 28.76 -5.40 11.56
N SER A 126 28.61 -6.28 10.57
CA SER A 126 29.80 -6.82 9.86
C SER A 126 30.33 -5.98 8.69
N ALA A 127 29.54 -5.07 8.13
CA ALA A 127 29.92 -4.30 6.92
C ALA A 127 30.68 -2.99 7.22
N ILE A 128 30.65 -2.50 8.46
CA ILE A 128 31.20 -1.18 8.81
C ILE A 128 32.74 -1.16 8.68
N ASN A 129 33.42 -2.24 9.07
CA ASN A 129 34.88 -2.31 8.95
C ASN A 129 35.35 -2.59 7.52
N GLN A 130 34.57 -3.33 6.73
CA GLN A 130 34.90 -3.65 5.33
C GLN A 130 34.61 -2.49 4.37
N LYS A 131 33.51 -1.75 4.57
CA LYS A 131 33.05 -0.71 3.64
C LYS A 131 33.84 0.60 3.77
N PHE A 132 34.38 0.88 4.95
CA PHE A 132 34.91 2.22 5.28
C PHE A 132 36.43 2.31 5.39
N ASN A 133 37.19 1.25 5.07
CA ASN A 133 38.67 1.24 5.15
C ASN A 133 39.22 1.92 6.43
N GLY A 134 38.54 1.74 7.56
CA GLY A 134 38.96 2.26 8.88
C GLY A 134 38.40 3.61 9.33
N THR A 135 37.66 4.38 8.50
CA THR A 135 37.01 5.64 8.93
C THR A 135 35.50 5.66 8.65
N PRO A 136 34.72 4.82 9.36
CA PRO A 136 33.27 4.86 9.27
C PRO A 136 32.67 6.13 9.91
N PRO A 137 31.49 6.58 9.45
CA PRO A 137 30.75 7.67 10.09
C PRO A 137 30.41 7.29 11.54
N VAL A 138 30.39 8.28 12.44
CA VAL A 138 30.15 8.07 13.88
C VAL A 138 28.81 7.35 14.11
N GLU A 139 27.84 7.62 13.25
CA GLU A 139 26.49 7.07 13.28
C GLU A 139 26.46 5.57 12.97
N ALA A 140 27.51 5.00 12.38
CA ALA A 140 27.62 3.55 12.19
C ALA A 140 27.83 2.80 13.51
N PHE A 141 28.33 3.47 14.56
CA PHE A 141 28.52 2.88 15.89
C PHE A 141 27.33 3.10 16.84
N CYS A 142 26.30 3.81 16.37
CA CYS A 142 25.14 4.13 17.16
C CYS A 142 24.23 2.90 17.25
N PRO A 143 23.93 2.38 18.46
CA PRO A 143 23.13 1.16 18.62
C PRO A 143 21.67 1.32 18.16
N GLN A 144 21.23 2.57 17.97
CA GLN A 144 19.92 2.92 17.42
C GLN A 144 19.87 2.89 15.89
N CYS A 145 20.99 2.63 15.23
CA CYS A 145 21.13 2.75 13.80
C CYS A 145 21.46 1.41 13.14
N ILE A 146 20.99 1.23 11.91
CA ILE A 146 21.32 0.10 11.06
C ILE A 146 21.80 0.60 9.71
N LEU A 147 22.77 -0.09 9.13
CA LEU A 147 23.21 0.16 7.76
C LEU A 147 22.23 -0.55 6.81
N LEU A 148 21.45 0.17 6.01
CA LEU A 148 20.44 -0.46 5.18
C LEU A 148 20.97 -1.10 3.90
N VAL A 149 22.15 -0.68 3.44
CA VAL A 149 22.65 -1.10 2.12
C VAL A 149 24.18 -1.21 2.09
N ASP A 150 24.65 -2.41 1.73
CA ASP A 150 25.95 -2.61 1.10
C ASP A 150 25.78 -3.46 -0.15
N PHE A 151 25.84 -2.83 -1.33
CA PHE A 151 25.70 -3.52 -2.61
C PHE A 151 26.90 -4.44 -2.93
N ASN A 152 28.00 -4.33 -2.19
CA ASN A 152 29.13 -5.25 -2.32
C ASN A 152 28.80 -6.64 -1.74
N PHE A 153 27.70 -6.76 -0.99
CA PHE A 153 27.25 -8.04 -0.46
C PHE A 153 26.16 -8.67 -1.33
N ILE A 154 26.46 -9.85 -1.90
CA ILE A 154 25.63 -10.53 -2.91
C ILE A 154 24.16 -10.71 -2.44
N PRO A 155 23.89 -11.22 -1.22
CA PRO A 155 22.52 -11.29 -0.69
C PRO A 155 21.76 -9.96 -0.60
N CYS A 156 22.43 -8.85 -0.26
CA CYS A 156 21.81 -7.52 -0.22
C CYS A 156 21.48 -7.02 -1.64
N ALA A 157 22.37 -7.26 -2.60
CA ALA A 157 22.12 -6.95 -4.00
C ALA A 157 20.95 -7.80 -4.57
N PHE A 158 20.90 -9.09 -4.23
CA PHE A 158 19.80 -9.98 -4.63
C PHE A 158 18.47 -9.56 -4.00
N LEU A 159 18.45 -9.11 -2.74
CA LEU A 159 17.26 -8.57 -2.08
C LEU A 159 16.70 -7.36 -2.82
N PHE A 160 17.59 -6.46 -3.21
CA PHE A 160 17.22 -5.27 -3.96
C PHE A 160 16.63 -5.63 -5.34
N PHE A 161 17.31 -6.52 -6.06
CA PHE A 161 16.84 -7.01 -7.35
C PHE A 161 15.47 -7.69 -7.24
N LEU A 162 15.30 -8.63 -6.29
CA LEU A 162 14.03 -9.31 -6.04
C LEU A 162 12.92 -8.31 -5.70
N SER A 163 13.19 -7.35 -4.82
CA SER A 163 12.22 -6.32 -4.41
C SER A 163 11.78 -5.46 -5.59
N SER A 164 12.71 -5.02 -6.44
CA SER A 164 12.39 -4.24 -7.64
C SER A 164 11.54 -5.03 -8.65
N MET A 165 11.85 -6.31 -8.87
CA MET A 165 11.05 -7.20 -9.71
C MET A 165 9.64 -7.41 -9.16
N LEU A 166 9.49 -7.55 -7.83
CA LEU A 166 8.18 -7.68 -7.19
C LEU A 166 7.33 -6.42 -7.33
N VAL A 167 7.92 -5.24 -7.11
CA VAL A 167 7.24 -3.95 -7.28
C VAL A 167 6.82 -3.77 -8.74
N ALA A 168 7.69 -4.08 -9.70
CA ALA A 168 7.37 -4.00 -11.12
C ALA A 168 6.22 -4.96 -11.49
N HIS A 169 6.29 -6.22 -11.07
CA HIS A 169 5.26 -7.23 -11.33
C HIS A 169 3.91 -6.83 -10.70
N ALA A 170 3.90 -6.38 -9.44
CA ALA A 170 2.69 -5.90 -8.77
C ALA A 170 2.08 -4.70 -9.50
N SER A 171 2.91 -3.75 -9.93
CA SER A 171 2.46 -2.55 -10.66
C SER A 171 1.83 -2.91 -12.00
N LEU A 172 2.48 -3.79 -12.78
CA LEU A 172 1.94 -4.29 -14.04
C LEU A 172 0.61 -5.03 -13.84
N LEU A 173 0.50 -5.84 -12.78
CA LEU A 173 -0.74 -6.54 -12.46
C LEU A 173 -1.88 -5.58 -12.10
N ILE A 174 -1.60 -4.52 -11.32
CA ILE A 174 -2.57 -3.47 -11.00
C ILE A 174 -3.05 -2.78 -12.27
N VAL A 175 -2.13 -2.39 -13.16
CA VAL A 175 -2.47 -1.76 -14.45
C VAL A 175 -3.33 -2.69 -15.30
N TYR A 176 -2.96 -3.97 -15.40
CA TYR A 176 -3.75 -4.98 -16.10
C TYR A 176 -5.17 -5.11 -15.53
N CYS A 177 -5.31 -5.16 -14.20
CA CYS A 177 -6.61 -5.22 -13.54
C CYS A 177 -7.45 -3.97 -13.82
N ALA A 178 -6.82 -2.78 -13.77
CA ALA A 178 -7.47 -1.51 -14.02
C ALA A 178 -7.97 -1.38 -15.47
N LEU A 179 -7.14 -1.76 -16.46
CA LEU A 179 -7.50 -1.75 -17.88
C LEU A 179 -8.66 -2.71 -18.17
N ASN A 180 -8.62 -3.94 -17.63
CA ASN A 180 -9.72 -4.90 -17.78
C ASN A 180 -11.00 -4.42 -17.09
N CYS A 181 -10.90 -3.81 -15.92
CA CYS A 181 -12.04 -3.20 -15.24
C CYS A 181 -12.66 -2.09 -16.08
N TYR A 182 -11.83 -1.23 -16.69
CA TYR A 182 -12.28 -0.15 -17.57
C TYR A 182 -12.95 -0.69 -18.84
N ALA A 183 -12.32 -1.64 -19.53
CA ALA A 183 -12.89 -2.27 -20.72
C ALA A 183 -14.23 -2.97 -20.43
N SER A 184 -14.32 -3.65 -19.30
CA SER A 184 -15.56 -4.30 -18.84
C SER A 184 -16.66 -3.28 -18.54
N LEU A 185 -16.29 -2.15 -17.92
CA LEU A 185 -17.21 -1.06 -17.62
C LEU A 185 -17.82 -0.47 -18.90
N GLN A 186 -17.02 -0.29 -19.96
CA GLN A 186 -17.52 0.18 -21.27
C GLN A 186 -18.51 -0.80 -21.89
N LYS A 187 -18.25 -2.12 -21.82
CA LYS A 187 -19.18 -3.15 -22.30
C LYS A 187 -20.48 -3.19 -21.49
N LEU A 188 -20.42 -2.85 -20.21
CA LEU A 188 -21.59 -2.78 -19.33
C LEU A 188 -22.48 -1.56 -19.60
N LYS A 189 -21.97 -0.50 -20.25
CA LYS A 189 -22.70 0.76 -20.51
C LYS A 189 -24.06 0.55 -21.18
N SER A 190 -24.17 -0.39 -22.12
CA SER A 190 -25.42 -0.72 -22.81
C SER A 190 -26.33 -1.68 -22.04
N ARG A 191 -25.83 -2.33 -20.98
CA ARG A 191 -26.52 -3.41 -20.24
C ARG A 191 -27.03 -3.00 -18.87
N VAL A 192 -26.62 -1.84 -18.35
CA VAL A 192 -26.98 -1.36 -17.02
C VAL A 192 -27.55 0.05 -17.05
N SER A 193 -28.34 0.41 -16.05
CA SER A 193 -28.88 1.76 -15.95
C SER A 193 -27.77 2.82 -15.88
N PRO A 194 -27.99 4.04 -16.43
CA PRO A 194 -27.00 5.13 -16.40
C PRO A 194 -26.48 5.42 -14.99
N ARG A 195 -27.37 5.37 -13.99
CA ARG A 195 -27.03 5.52 -12.57
C ARG A 195 -26.07 4.43 -12.07
N THR A 196 -26.26 3.19 -12.50
CA THR A 196 -25.40 2.07 -12.09
C THR A 196 -24.02 2.16 -12.75
N HIS A 197 -23.98 2.54 -14.03
CA HIS A 197 -22.74 2.76 -14.77
C HIS A 197 -21.90 3.89 -14.15
N GLU A 198 -22.52 5.03 -13.86
CA GLU A 198 -21.83 6.18 -13.26
C GLU A 198 -21.25 5.83 -11.88
N LEU A 199 -21.99 5.07 -11.05
CA LEU A 199 -21.47 4.60 -9.77
C LEU A 199 -20.23 3.71 -9.92
N GLN A 200 -20.20 2.80 -10.89
CA GLN A 200 -19.02 1.95 -11.13
C GLN A 200 -17.81 2.76 -11.60
N ARG A 201 -18.04 3.75 -12.46
CA ARG A 201 -17.00 4.69 -12.92
C ARG A 201 -16.41 5.48 -11.77
N GLN A 202 -17.24 6.00 -10.88
CA GLN A 202 -16.80 6.75 -9.69
C GLN A 202 -15.94 5.89 -8.76
N PHE A 203 -16.30 4.62 -8.56
CA PHE A 203 -15.49 3.70 -7.76
C PHE A 203 -14.13 3.40 -8.38
N LEU A 204 -14.08 3.11 -9.68
CA LEU A 204 -12.81 2.87 -10.38
C LEU A 204 -11.92 4.11 -10.31
N ARG A 205 -12.49 5.29 -10.51
CA ARG A 205 -11.79 6.57 -10.36
C ARG A 205 -11.23 6.74 -8.94
N GLY A 206 -12.02 6.43 -7.91
CA GLY A 206 -11.56 6.49 -6.52
C GLY A 206 -10.38 5.57 -6.24
N LEU A 207 -10.40 4.35 -6.78
CA LEU A 207 -9.31 3.38 -6.62
C LEU A 207 -8.03 3.81 -7.35
N LEU A 208 -8.16 4.39 -8.54
CA LEU A 208 -7.02 4.97 -9.27
C LEU A 208 -6.42 6.16 -8.52
N ILE A 209 -7.25 7.06 -8.00
CA ILE A 209 -6.79 8.18 -7.16
C ILE A 209 -6.03 7.64 -5.94
N GLN A 210 -6.58 6.63 -5.26
CA GLN A 210 -5.95 6.02 -4.09
C GLN A 210 -4.60 5.39 -4.44
N MET A 211 -4.48 4.71 -5.57
CA MET A 211 -3.20 4.18 -6.07
C MET A 211 -2.19 5.30 -6.35
N SER A 212 -2.63 6.39 -6.99
CA SER A 212 -1.77 7.55 -7.24
C SER A 212 -1.26 8.19 -5.95
N VAL A 213 -2.08 8.25 -4.89
CA VAL A 213 -1.66 8.75 -3.57
C VAL A 213 -0.57 7.85 -2.97
N HIS A 214 -0.76 6.53 -2.98
CA HIS A 214 0.27 5.58 -2.50
C HIS A 214 1.56 5.69 -3.33
N PHE A 215 1.45 5.80 -4.65
CA PHE A 215 2.61 6.03 -5.49
C PHE A 215 3.34 7.34 -5.15
N ALA A 216 2.62 8.45 -4.97
CA ALA A 216 3.22 9.75 -4.71
C ALA A 216 3.82 9.89 -3.29
N LEU A 217 3.20 9.28 -2.28
CA LEU A 217 3.57 9.46 -0.87
C LEU A 217 4.45 8.34 -0.31
N LEU A 218 4.45 7.17 -0.96
CA LEU A 218 5.26 6.02 -0.55
C LEU A 218 6.19 5.56 -1.66
N GLY A 219 5.66 5.28 -2.85
CA GLY A 219 6.44 4.72 -3.96
C GLY A 219 7.57 5.64 -4.43
N LEU A 220 7.25 6.89 -4.75
CA LEU A 220 8.22 7.87 -5.24
C LEU A 220 9.27 8.23 -4.17
N PRO A 221 8.90 8.57 -2.92
CA PRO A 221 9.87 8.79 -1.84
C PRO A 221 10.83 7.61 -1.65
N THR A 222 10.32 6.37 -1.56
CA THR A 222 11.17 5.18 -1.37
C THR A 222 12.07 4.91 -2.57
N MET A 223 11.60 5.10 -3.80
CA MET A 223 12.42 4.99 -5.01
C MET A 223 13.55 6.02 -5.02
N LEU A 224 13.28 7.27 -4.62
CA LEU A 224 14.30 8.31 -4.56
C LEU A 224 15.33 8.05 -3.46
N LEU A 225 14.92 7.55 -2.29
CA LEU A 225 15.83 7.08 -1.24
C LEU A 225 16.76 5.99 -1.79
N VAL A 226 16.20 5.02 -2.51
CA VAL A 226 16.95 3.96 -3.18
C VAL A 226 17.95 4.49 -4.21
N VAL A 227 17.54 5.40 -5.09
CA VAL A 227 18.44 5.99 -6.10
C VAL A 227 19.57 6.78 -5.43
N ALA A 228 19.26 7.49 -4.34
CA ALA A 228 20.27 8.19 -3.55
C ALA A 228 21.30 7.23 -2.93
N THR A 229 20.90 6.00 -2.54
CA THR A 229 21.84 4.96 -2.07
C THR A 229 22.82 4.52 -3.14
N TRP A 230 22.36 4.45 -4.39
CA TRP A 230 23.13 3.91 -5.51
C TRP A 230 24.16 4.92 -6.00
N HIS A 231 23.75 6.18 -6.10
CA HIS A 231 24.60 7.28 -6.54
C HIS A 231 25.23 8.03 -5.35
N GLN A 232 25.87 7.29 -4.45
CA GLN A 232 26.49 7.73 -3.18
C GLN A 232 27.21 9.09 -3.22
N PHE A 233 27.71 9.51 -4.39
CA PHE A 233 28.52 10.71 -4.59
C PHE A 233 27.73 11.99 -4.96
N VAL A 234 26.48 11.90 -5.43
CA VAL A 234 25.77 13.04 -6.05
C VAL A 234 24.95 13.86 -5.06
N TYR A 235 24.59 13.30 -3.90
CA TYR A 235 23.49 13.80 -3.07
C TYR A 235 23.84 14.13 -1.60
N SER A 236 25.11 14.38 -1.27
CA SER A 236 25.56 14.76 0.08
C SER A 236 24.73 15.90 0.72
N ASN A 237 24.26 16.87 -0.08
CA ASN A 237 23.48 18.02 0.39
C ASN A 237 21.95 17.81 0.44
N TRP A 238 21.45 16.59 0.22
CA TRP A 238 20.00 16.33 0.08
C TRP A 238 19.31 15.96 1.40
N THR A 239 19.99 16.11 2.54
CA THR A 239 19.48 15.77 3.87
C THR A 239 18.07 16.33 4.15
N HIS A 240 17.79 17.58 3.80
CA HIS A 240 16.45 18.16 3.96
C HIS A 240 15.38 17.46 3.11
N LEU A 241 15.73 17.07 1.88
CA LEU A 241 14.81 16.40 0.97
C LEU A 241 14.51 14.97 1.43
N ILE A 242 15.50 14.28 1.99
CA ILE A 242 15.31 12.95 2.60
C ILE A 242 14.40 13.04 3.82
N HIS A 243 14.62 14.00 4.72
CA HIS A 243 13.71 14.22 5.86
C HIS A 243 12.29 14.52 5.40
N PHE A 244 12.13 15.35 4.37
CA PHE A 244 10.83 15.62 3.76
C PHE A 244 10.17 14.33 3.22
N PHE A 245 10.92 13.49 2.52
CA PHE A 245 10.43 12.20 2.03
C PHE A 245 10.04 11.24 3.15
N THR A 246 10.80 11.18 4.24
CA THR A 246 10.43 10.42 5.43
C THR A 246 9.10 10.90 6.01
N ILE A 247 8.90 12.22 6.10
CA ILE A 247 7.63 12.79 6.58
C ILE A 247 6.47 12.38 5.65
N LEU A 248 6.66 12.40 4.33
CA LEU A 248 5.63 11.94 3.38
C LEU A 248 5.27 10.47 3.58
N ILE A 249 6.27 9.60 3.78
CA ILE A 249 6.08 8.18 4.05
C ILE A 249 5.31 7.98 5.36
N SER A 250 5.64 8.75 6.41
CA SER A 250 5.00 8.67 7.73
C SER A 250 3.56 9.20 7.76
N ALA A 251 3.21 10.14 6.87
CA ALA A 251 1.88 10.75 6.80
C ALA A 251 0.96 10.14 5.73
N GLN A 252 1.45 9.14 4.98
CA GLN A 252 0.75 8.61 3.82
C GLN A 252 -0.63 8.02 4.17
N GLY A 253 -0.79 7.39 5.34
CA GLY A 253 -1.95 6.62 5.71
C GLY A 253 -3.15 7.52 5.99
N GLY A 254 -2.92 8.62 6.70
CA GLY A 254 -3.88 9.66 7.01
C GLY A 254 -4.30 10.41 5.75
N ILE A 255 -3.36 10.76 4.88
CA ILE A 255 -3.66 11.40 3.60
C ILE A 255 -4.45 10.45 2.69
N SER A 256 -4.02 9.19 2.55
CA SER A 256 -4.70 8.16 1.76
C SER A 256 -6.13 7.91 2.26
N THR A 257 -6.31 7.80 3.58
CA THR A 257 -7.63 7.62 4.21
C THR A 257 -8.53 8.82 3.96
N THR A 258 -8.02 10.04 4.12
CA THR A 258 -8.76 11.28 3.88
C THR A 258 -9.22 11.38 2.42
N VAL A 259 -8.31 11.13 1.47
CA VAL A 259 -8.61 11.13 0.04
C VAL A 259 -9.64 10.06 -0.31
N MET A 260 -9.53 8.87 0.29
CA MET A 260 -10.48 7.79 0.07
C MET A 260 -11.87 8.14 0.61
N LEU A 261 -11.97 8.74 1.81
CA LEU A 261 -13.23 9.21 2.38
C LEU A 261 -13.88 10.27 1.48
N ILE A 262 -13.12 11.27 1.04
CA ILE A 262 -13.59 12.34 0.14
C ILE A 262 -14.07 11.75 -1.20
N SER A 263 -13.28 10.88 -1.80
CA SER A 263 -13.60 10.24 -3.09
C SER A 263 -14.82 9.32 -3.02
N THR A 264 -15.16 8.83 -1.82
CA THR A 264 -16.31 7.94 -1.58
C THR A 264 -17.54 8.68 -1.01
N LYS A 265 -17.45 9.98 -0.66
CA LYS A 265 -18.55 10.83 -0.15
C LYS A 265 -19.87 10.76 -0.93
N PRO A 266 -19.91 10.81 -2.28
CA PRO A 266 -21.19 10.72 -3.01
C PRO A 266 -21.92 9.40 -2.77
N LEU A 267 -21.21 8.34 -2.38
CA LEU A 267 -21.76 7.05 -2.06
C LEU A 267 -22.40 7.01 -0.66
N LEU A 268 -21.71 7.60 0.33
CA LEU A 268 -22.20 7.71 1.69
C LEU A 268 -23.45 8.58 1.75
N ARG A 269 -23.49 9.71 1.01
CA ARG A 269 -24.70 10.55 0.89
C ARG A 269 -25.87 9.80 0.27
N ASN A 270 -25.66 9.06 -0.82
CA ASN A 270 -26.73 8.28 -1.46
C ASN A 270 -27.25 7.12 -0.59
N LEU A 271 -26.37 6.47 0.18
CA LEU A 271 -26.76 5.42 1.14
C LEU A 271 -27.49 5.99 2.35
N LEU A 272 -27.00 7.08 2.95
CA LEU A 272 -27.65 7.76 4.06
C LEU A 272 -29.01 8.33 3.65
N GLN A 273 -29.13 8.89 2.45
CA GLN A 273 -30.42 9.33 1.91
C GLN A 273 -31.39 8.16 1.70
N LYS A 274 -30.92 6.99 1.25
CA LYS A 274 -31.76 5.79 1.12
C LYS A 274 -32.15 5.18 2.46
N LEU A 275 -31.24 5.14 3.41
CA LEU A 275 -31.53 4.67 4.77
C LEU A 275 -32.54 5.60 5.44
N LYS A 276 -32.32 6.92 5.37
CA LYS A 276 -33.26 7.95 5.86
C LYS A 276 -34.64 7.85 5.19
N ARG A 277 -34.69 7.47 3.90
CA ARG A 277 -35.93 7.29 3.14
C ARG A 277 -36.66 5.97 3.46
N ASN A 278 -35.91 4.90 3.76
CA ASN A 278 -36.47 3.63 4.22
C ASN A 278 -36.98 3.69 5.66
N THR A 279 -36.35 4.47 6.55
CA THR A 279 -36.91 4.74 7.88
C THR A 279 -38.17 5.60 7.83
N SER A 280 -38.29 6.53 6.88
CA SER A 280 -39.54 7.31 6.72
C SER A 280 -40.69 6.49 6.12
N THR A 281 -40.42 5.55 5.20
CA THR A 281 -41.46 4.65 4.68
C THR A 281 -41.89 3.56 5.67
N THR A 282 -41.06 3.22 6.67
CA THR A 282 -41.49 2.34 7.77
C THR A 282 -42.29 3.08 8.84
N SER A 283 -42.08 4.40 9.00
CA SER A 283 -42.92 5.23 9.87
C SER A 283 -44.33 5.45 9.31
N ASP A 284 -44.49 5.50 7.98
CA ASP A 284 -45.79 5.74 7.34
C ASP A 284 -46.66 4.46 7.21
N LEU A 285 -46.08 3.27 7.37
CA LEU A 285 -46.79 1.98 7.31
C LEU A 285 -47.32 1.49 8.67
N VAL A 286 -46.96 2.16 9.78
CA VAL A 286 -47.45 1.81 11.13
C VAL A 286 -48.67 2.63 11.54
N ILE A 287 -49.04 3.68 10.78
CA ILE A 287 -50.17 4.57 11.12
C ILE A 287 -51.47 4.20 10.36
N ILE A 288 -51.41 3.33 9.35
CA ILE A 288 -52.60 2.87 8.59
C ILE A 288 -52.90 1.40 8.91
N ASN A 289 -53.23 1.09 10.17
CA ASN A 289 -53.99 -0.10 10.55
C ASN A 289 -54.41 -0.05 12.02
N VAL A 290 -55.13 1.01 12.42
CA VAL A 290 -56.00 1.00 13.60
C VAL A 290 -57.21 1.88 13.30
N SER A 291 -58.23 1.31 12.65
CA SER A 291 -59.66 1.50 12.96
C SER A 291 -60.51 0.68 11.99
#